data_AF-A0A916B5F8-F1
#
_entry.id   AF-A0A916B5F8-F1
#
_cell.length_a   1.000
_cell.length_b   1.000
_cell.length_c   1.000
_cell.angle_alpha   90.00
_cell.angle_beta   90.00
_cell.angle_gamma   90.00
#
_symmetry.space_group_name_H-M   'P 1'
#
loop_
_entity.id
_entity.type
_entity.pdbx_description
1 polymer ?
#
loop_
_entity_poly.entity_id
_entity_poly.type
_entity_poly.pdbx_seq_one_letter_code
_entity_poly.pdbx_strand_id
1 'polypeptide(L)'
;MCGEIHLGSAISLTGKYATNGIHAKNGYVYAIQKIKEAGGVNVDGKCYNFKVTYYDDESKGDRGATLAERLISQDKVQYMLGPYSSGLTKAIAPVTEKYKIPMVEAEGASRSLFNKGYKYLFAVLSTSEQYLASAVTLAAEMAEKQGKKTVFGQGRGRG
;
A
#
# COMPACT_ATOMS: atom_id res chain seq x y z
N MET A 1 21.32 -10.09 20.12
CA MET A 1 20.22 -10.73 19.37
C MET A 1 19.24 -9.64 18.96
N CYS A 2 18.73 -9.68 17.73
CA CYS A 2 17.79 -8.67 17.23
C CYS A 2 16.40 -8.87 17.86
N GLY A 3 15.70 -7.77 18.17
CA GLY A 3 14.29 -7.82 18.55
C GLY A 3 13.41 -8.23 17.36
N GLU A 4 12.16 -8.62 17.63
CA GLU A 4 11.19 -9.00 16.60
C GLU A 4 10.03 -7.99 16.55
N ILE A 5 9.78 -7.41 15.38
CA ILE A 5 8.63 -6.55 15.10
C ILE A 5 7.56 -7.38 14.40
N HIS A 6 6.35 -7.36 14.97
CA HIS A 6 5.23 -8.13 14.47
C HIS A 6 4.40 -7.28 13.50
N LEU A 7 4.26 -7.76 12.28
CA LEU A 7 3.48 -7.15 11.20
C LEU A 7 2.23 -8.00 10.92
N GLY A 8 1.15 -7.35 10.46
CA GLY A 8 -0.06 -8.02 10.00
C GLY A 8 -0.38 -7.70 8.56
N SER A 9 -1.00 -8.63 7.83
CA SER A 9 -1.54 -8.35 6.49
C SER A 9 -2.79 -9.19 6.22
N ALA A 10 -3.90 -8.51 5.96
CA ALA A 10 -5.07 -9.11 5.34
C ALA A 10 -4.89 -8.95 3.83
N ILE A 11 -4.63 -10.06 3.13
CA ILE A 11 -4.20 -10.04 1.73
C ILE A 11 -4.96 -11.10 0.93
N SER A 12 -5.26 -10.80 -0.33
CA SER A 12 -6.05 -11.70 -1.18
C SER A 12 -5.24 -12.93 -1.59
N LEU A 13 -5.42 -14.04 -0.89
CA LEU A 13 -4.86 -15.34 -1.26
C LEU A 13 -5.86 -16.16 -2.09
N THR A 14 -7.15 -15.85 -1.95
CA THR A 14 -8.23 -16.33 -2.81
C THR A 14 -9.09 -15.17 -3.34
N GLY A 15 -10.06 -15.49 -4.21
CA GLY A 15 -10.95 -14.52 -4.84
C GLY A 15 -10.34 -13.83 -6.06
N LYS A 16 -10.99 -12.75 -6.51
CA LYS A 16 -10.67 -12.06 -7.78
C LYS A 16 -9.26 -11.47 -7.86
N TYR A 17 -8.61 -11.21 -6.73
CA TYR A 17 -7.27 -10.64 -6.66
C TYR A 17 -6.19 -11.66 -6.24
N ALA A 18 -6.53 -12.96 -6.16
CA ALA A 18 -5.65 -14.01 -5.65
C ALA A 18 -4.25 -14.01 -6.26
N THR A 19 -4.15 -13.97 -7.61
CA THR A 19 -2.85 -13.97 -8.30
C THR A 19 -1.96 -12.84 -7.80
N ASN A 20 -2.51 -11.63 -7.73
CA ASN A 20 -1.71 -10.48 -7.36
C ASN A 20 -1.40 -10.44 -5.86
N GLY A 21 -2.35 -10.81 -4.99
CA GLY A 21 -2.11 -10.90 -3.55
C GLY A 21 -1.09 -12.00 -3.19
N ILE A 22 -1.00 -13.09 -3.97
CA ILE A 22 0.07 -14.07 -3.85
C ILE A 22 1.42 -13.45 -4.23
N HIS A 23 1.50 -12.71 -5.33
CA HIS A 23 2.74 -12.02 -5.73
C HIS A 23 3.18 -11.01 -4.67
N ALA A 24 2.26 -10.22 -4.15
CA ALA A 24 2.47 -9.27 -3.07
C ALA A 24 3.03 -9.94 -1.81
N LYS A 25 2.36 -11.00 -1.34
CA LYS A 25 2.83 -11.81 -0.20
C LYS A 25 4.23 -12.36 -0.44
N ASN A 26 4.52 -12.87 -1.63
CA ASN A 26 5.84 -13.40 -1.97
C ASN A 26 6.90 -12.30 -1.91
N GLY A 27 6.58 -11.08 -2.38
CA GLY A 27 7.45 -9.90 -2.24
C GLY A 27 7.76 -9.58 -0.78
N TYR A 28 6.75 -9.56 0.09
CA TYR A 28 6.93 -9.33 1.52
C TYR A 28 7.79 -10.42 2.18
N VAL A 29 7.51 -11.69 1.89
CA VAL A 29 8.29 -12.83 2.41
C VAL A 29 9.75 -12.72 1.97
N TYR A 30 9.98 -12.42 0.69
CA TYR A 30 11.33 -12.27 0.14
C TYR A 30 12.09 -11.12 0.78
N ALA A 31 11.45 -9.94 0.90
CA ALA A 31 12.08 -8.77 1.53
C ALA A 31 12.49 -9.05 2.98
N ILE A 32 11.61 -9.69 3.76
CA ILE A 32 11.90 -10.04 5.15
C ILE A 32 13.01 -11.08 5.25
N GLN A 33 13.04 -12.05 4.35
CA GLN A 33 14.14 -13.00 4.27
C GLN A 33 15.46 -12.28 3.99
N LYS A 34 15.49 -11.33 3.03
CA LYS A 34 16.69 -10.56 2.71
C LYS A 34 17.16 -9.69 3.86
N ILE A 35 16.23 -9.04 4.58
CA ILE A 35 16.56 -8.30 5.80
C ILE A 35 17.21 -9.22 6.83
N LYS A 36 16.63 -10.40 7.05
CA LYS A 36 17.16 -11.38 8.02
C LYS A 36 18.54 -11.90 7.60
N GLU A 37 18.74 -12.21 6.33
CA GLU A 37 20.04 -12.63 5.75
C GLU A 37 21.10 -11.52 5.89
N ALA A 38 20.70 -10.25 5.78
CA ALA A 38 21.58 -9.09 5.97
C ALA A 38 21.86 -8.76 7.46
N GLY A 39 21.34 -9.54 8.40
CA GLY A 39 21.57 -9.36 9.83
C GLY A 39 20.54 -8.48 10.55
N GLY A 40 19.42 -8.14 9.89
CA GLY A 40 18.35 -7.30 10.43
C GLY A 40 18.53 -5.81 10.11
N VAL A 41 17.60 -4.99 10.61
CA VAL A 41 17.64 -3.52 10.47
C VAL A 41 18.14 -2.91 11.77
N ASN A 42 19.12 -2.01 11.68
CA ASN A 42 19.60 -1.24 12.83
C ASN A 42 18.90 0.13 12.87
N VAL A 43 18.24 0.43 13.99
CA VAL A 43 17.62 1.72 14.27
C VAL A 43 18.09 2.17 15.65
N ASP A 44 18.76 3.31 15.72
CA ASP A 44 19.30 3.88 16.97
C ASP A 44 20.13 2.89 17.81
N GLY A 45 20.96 2.09 17.14
CA GLY A 45 21.82 1.10 17.79
C GLY A 45 21.11 -0.20 18.20
N LYS A 46 19.81 -0.33 17.92
CA LYS A 46 19.02 -1.55 18.19
C LYS A 46 18.75 -2.30 16.89
N CYS A 47 18.97 -3.61 16.92
CA CYS A 47 18.69 -4.48 15.77
C CYS A 47 17.27 -5.05 15.82
N TYR A 48 16.59 -5.09 14.68
CA TYR A 48 15.25 -5.62 14.51
C TYR A 48 15.12 -6.57 13.31
N ASN A 49 14.35 -7.63 13.49
CA ASN A 49 13.81 -8.48 12.42
C ASN A 49 12.30 -8.41 12.40
N PHE A 50 11.69 -8.96 11.36
CA PHE A 50 10.25 -8.88 11.13
C PHE A 50 9.62 -10.27 11.05
N LYS A 51 8.42 -10.38 11.62
CA LYS A 51 7.53 -11.53 11.47
C LYS A 51 6.17 -11.02 11.00
N VAL A 52 5.58 -11.69 10.01
CA VAL A 52 4.27 -11.30 9.47
C VAL A 52 3.24 -12.38 9.71
N THR A 53 2.07 -11.98 10.21
CA THR A 53 0.87 -12.81 10.23
C THR A 53 0.00 -12.44 9.05
N TYR A 54 -0.30 -13.43 8.19
CA TYR A 54 -1.16 -13.26 7.02
C TYR A 54 -2.52 -13.88 7.24
N TYR A 55 -3.57 -13.19 6.82
CA TYR A 55 -4.90 -13.77 6.65
C TYR A 55 -5.43 -13.52 5.24
N ASP A 56 -6.18 -14.50 4.73
CA ASP A 56 -6.83 -14.38 3.43
C ASP A 56 -8.10 -13.54 3.54
N ASP A 57 -8.10 -12.38 2.89
CA ASP A 57 -9.25 -11.48 2.80
C ASP A 57 -10.28 -11.87 1.73
N GLU A 58 -10.01 -12.92 0.94
CA GLU A 58 -10.87 -13.43 -0.13
C GLU A 58 -11.25 -12.36 -1.19
N SER A 59 -10.46 -11.30 -1.30
CA SER A 59 -10.76 -10.10 -2.10
C SER A 59 -12.01 -9.33 -1.66
N LYS A 60 -12.40 -9.43 -0.38
CA LYS A 60 -13.60 -8.81 0.20
C LYS A 60 -13.23 -7.77 1.27
N GLY A 61 -13.75 -6.55 1.11
CA GLY A 61 -13.37 -5.41 1.97
C GLY A 61 -13.87 -5.50 3.42
N ASP A 62 -15.10 -5.96 3.62
CA ASP A 62 -15.71 -6.21 4.94
C ASP A 62 -14.93 -7.27 5.73
N ARG A 63 -14.54 -8.35 5.05
CA ARG A 63 -13.65 -9.37 5.61
C ARG A 63 -12.27 -8.78 5.92
N GLY A 64 -11.68 -8.03 5.00
CA GLY A 64 -10.38 -7.36 5.21
C GLY A 64 -10.38 -6.47 6.46
N ALA A 65 -11.43 -5.67 6.67
CA ALA A 65 -11.60 -4.83 7.86
C ALA A 65 -11.69 -5.68 9.15
N THR A 66 -12.46 -6.77 9.11
CA THR A 66 -12.61 -7.69 10.25
C THR A 66 -11.28 -8.37 10.61
N LEU A 67 -10.52 -8.79 9.59
CA LEU A 67 -9.20 -9.41 9.77
C LEU A 67 -8.17 -8.40 10.29
N ALA A 68 -8.23 -7.14 9.85
CA ALA A 68 -7.38 -6.08 10.40
C ALA A 68 -7.66 -5.86 11.90
N GLU A 69 -8.93 -5.81 12.30
CA GLU A 69 -9.32 -5.72 13.72
C GLU A 69 -8.74 -6.88 14.52
N ARG A 70 -8.82 -8.11 13.99
CA ARG A 70 -8.27 -9.31 14.62
C ARG A 70 -6.74 -9.23 14.76
N LEU A 71 -6.04 -8.91 13.67
CA LEU A 71 -4.58 -8.81 13.66
C LEU A 71 -4.09 -7.83 14.73
N ILE A 72 -4.80 -6.71 14.91
CA ILE A 72 -4.46 -5.69 15.89
C ILE A 72 -4.86 -6.13 17.32
N SER A 73 -6.10 -6.54 17.50
CA SER A 73 -6.67 -6.77 18.84
C SER A 73 -6.28 -8.12 19.46
N GLN A 74 -6.09 -9.16 18.65
CA GLN A 74 -5.79 -10.52 19.09
C GLN A 74 -4.33 -10.87 18.84
N ASP A 75 -3.85 -10.72 17.60
CA ASP A 75 -2.47 -11.09 17.24
C ASP A 75 -1.43 -10.03 17.65
N LYS A 76 -1.89 -8.87 18.15
CA LYS A 76 -1.08 -7.78 18.70
C LYS A 76 0.01 -7.30 17.74
N VAL A 77 -0.31 -7.23 16.45
CA VAL A 77 0.62 -6.66 15.46
C VAL A 77 0.85 -5.18 15.74
N GLN A 78 2.08 -4.73 15.51
CA GLN A 78 2.50 -3.33 15.75
C GLN A 78 2.29 -2.47 14.51
N TYR A 79 2.34 -3.07 13.33
CA TYR A 79 2.19 -2.41 12.03
C TYR A 79 1.46 -3.31 11.05
N MET A 80 0.86 -2.69 10.03
CA MET A 80 0.14 -3.39 8.97
C MET A 80 0.85 -3.22 7.61
N LEU A 81 0.87 -4.28 6.82
CA LEU A 81 1.19 -4.25 5.40
C LEU A 81 -0.11 -4.24 4.59
N GLY A 82 -0.21 -3.29 3.66
CA GLY A 82 -1.44 -3.01 2.91
C GLY A 82 -1.94 -4.18 2.06
N PRO A 83 -3.26 -4.25 1.83
CA PRO A 83 -3.88 -5.22 0.91
C PRO A 83 -3.65 -4.85 -0.57
N TYR A 84 -3.96 -5.78 -1.48
CA TYR A 84 -3.64 -5.59 -2.91
C TYR A 84 -4.39 -4.45 -3.64
N SER A 85 -5.53 -3.97 -3.15
CA SER A 85 -6.36 -3.05 -3.93
C SER A 85 -6.82 -1.82 -3.16
N SER A 86 -7.01 -0.71 -3.87
CA SER A 86 -7.55 0.53 -3.30
C SER A 86 -8.90 0.33 -2.59
N GLY A 87 -9.74 -0.59 -3.05
CA GLY A 87 -11.02 -0.88 -2.42
C GLY A 87 -10.84 -1.56 -1.05
N LEU A 88 -9.92 -2.52 -0.97
CA LEU A 88 -9.55 -3.18 0.28
C LEU A 88 -8.86 -2.19 1.24
N THR A 89 -7.93 -1.37 0.74
CA THR A 89 -7.28 -0.33 1.54
C THR A 89 -8.29 0.64 2.13
N LYS A 90 -9.32 1.04 1.36
CA LYS A 90 -10.40 1.93 1.85
C LYS A 90 -11.21 1.30 2.98
N ALA A 91 -11.37 -0.02 2.99
CA ALA A 91 -12.09 -0.74 4.03
C ALA A 91 -11.23 -0.93 5.30
N ILE A 92 -9.92 -1.12 5.14
CA ILE A 92 -8.99 -1.39 6.25
C ILE A 92 -8.51 -0.09 6.93
N ALA A 93 -8.26 0.98 6.16
CA ALA A 93 -7.69 2.23 6.69
C ALA A 93 -8.45 2.85 7.89
N PRO A 94 -9.80 2.86 7.94
CA PRO A 94 -10.52 3.34 9.13
C PRO A 94 -10.20 2.54 10.39
N VAL A 95 -9.96 1.24 10.27
CA VAL A 95 -9.61 0.36 11.39
C VAL A 95 -8.22 0.70 11.89
N THR A 96 -7.23 0.75 11.00
CA THR A 96 -5.84 1.06 11.39
C THR A 96 -5.72 2.46 11.97
N GLU A 97 -6.47 3.44 11.45
CA GLU A 97 -6.56 4.80 12.02
C GLU A 97 -7.18 4.79 13.42
N LYS A 98 -8.31 4.11 13.62
CA LYS A 98 -8.98 4.00 14.93
C LYS A 98 -8.04 3.45 16.01
N TYR A 99 -7.25 2.44 15.66
CA TYR A 99 -6.30 1.81 16.57
C TYR A 99 -4.92 2.46 16.59
N LYS A 100 -4.69 3.51 15.79
CA LYS A 100 -3.39 4.18 15.66
C LYS A 100 -2.26 3.23 15.27
N ILE A 101 -2.58 2.22 14.45
CA ILE A 101 -1.61 1.26 13.92
C ILE A 101 -1.16 1.76 12.54
N PRO A 102 0.12 2.06 12.34
CA PRO A 102 0.60 2.48 11.02
C PRO A 102 0.44 1.34 10.00
N MET A 103 -0.10 1.67 8.84
CA MET A 103 -0.19 0.79 7.68
C MET A 103 0.66 1.34 6.54
N VAL A 104 1.56 0.51 6.02
CA VAL A 104 2.33 0.81 4.80
C VAL A 104 1.63 0.15 3.62
N GLU A 105 1.12 0.97 2.72
CA GLU A 105 0.39 0.60 1.53
C GLU A 105 1.30 0.66 0.29
N ALA A 106 1.34 -0.43 -0.47
CA ALA A 106 2.19 -0.56 -1.65
C ALA A 106 1.39 -0.89 -2.93
N GLU A 107 0.07 -1.13 -2.84
CA GLU A 107 -0.72 -1.69 -3.95
C GLU A 107 -2.07 -0.96 -4.14
N GLY A 108 -2.50 -0.18 -3.14
CA GLY A 108 -3.62 0.76 -3.21
C GLY A 108 -3.23 2.15 -3.74
N ALA A 109 -3.57 2.47 -4.99
CA ALA A 109 -3.18 3.73 -5.65
C ALA A 109 -4.20 4.89 -5.64
N SER A 110 -5.41 4.73 -5.07
CA SER A 110 -6.46 5.78 -5.16
C SER A 110 -6.15 7.02 -4.33
N ARG A 111 -6.08 8.19 -4.98
CA ARG A 111 -5.87 9.51 -4.34
C ARG A 111 -6.81 9.81 -3.17
N SER A 112 -8.07 9.38 -3.26
CA SER A 112 -9.07 9.57 -2.20
C SER A 112 -8.68 8.96 -0.85
N LEU A 113 -7.74 8.02 -0.82
CA LEU A 113 -7.19 7.46 0.42
C LEU A 113 -6.34 8.49 1.18
N PHE A 114 -5.56 9.32 0.48
CA PHE A 114 -4.60 10.26 1.08
C PHE A 114 -5.23 11.63 1.37
N ASN A 115 -6.33 11.97 0.71
CA ASN A 115 -7.04 13.24 0.93
C ASN A 115 -8.00 13.22 2.14
N LYS A 116 -8.18 12.06 2.79
CA LYS A 116 -9.06 11.92 3.96
C LYS A 116 -8.42 12.32 5.30
N GLY A 117 -7.14 12.67 5.30
CA GLY A 117 -6.44 13.11 6.51
C GLY A 117 -6.03 11.98 7.46
N TYR A 118 -5.93 10.73 6.97
CA TYR A 118 -5.40 9.62 7.77
C TYR A 118 -3.95 9.90 8.18
N LYS A 119 -3.66 9.72 9.47
CA LYS A 119 -2.32 9.92 10.04
C LYS A 119 -1.50 8.64 10.06
N TYR A 120 -2.17 7.49 9.97
CA TYR A 120 -1.57 6.17 10.09
C TYR A 120 -1.57 5.37 8.78
N LEU A 121 -1.73 6.04 7.63
CA LEU A 121 -1.63 5.45 6.30
C LEU A 121 -0.47 6.06 5.52
N PHE A 122 0.51 5.24 5.16
CA PHE A 122 1.70 5.63 4.42
C PHE A 122 1.73 4.89 3.09
N ALA A 123 2.06 5.57 1.99
CA ALA A 123 2.17 4.93 0.67
C ALA A 123 3.57 4.98 0.12
N VAL A 124 3.97 3.86 -0.50
CA VAL A 124 5.26 3.71 -1.22
C VAL A 124 5.07 3.92 -2.74
N LEU A 125 3.82 4.05 -3.18
CA LEU A 125 3.44 4.26 -4.58
C LEU A 125 3.39 5.73 -4.98
N SER A 126 3.74 6.01 -6.23
CA SER A 126 3.23 7.16 -6.97
C SER A 126 1.70 7.06 -7.02
N THR A 127 0.98 8.08 -6.55
CA THR A 127 -0.51 8.07 -6.61
C THR A 127 -1.00 7.84 -8.04
N SER A 128 -2.23 7.35 -8.23
CA SER A 128 -2.73 6.92 -9.55
C SER A 128 -2.57 7.95 -10.69
N GLU A 129 -2.53 9.24 -10.36
CA GLU A 129 -2.31 10.35 -11.31
C GLU A 129 -0.88 10.38 -11.86
N GLN A 130 0.09 9.87 -11.11
CA GLN A 130 1.50 9.85 -11.49
C GLN A 130 1.87 8.63 -12.34
N TYR A 131 1.00 7.61 -12.44
CA TYR A 131 1.27 6.43 -13.29
C TYR A 131 1.45 6.77 -14.76
N LEU A 132 0.63 7.69 -15.26
CA LEU A 132 0.65 8.11 -16.66
C LEU A 132 1.20 9.51 -16.83
N ALA A 133 1.53 10.24 -15.76
CA ALA A 133 2.05 11.60 -15.88
C ALA A 133 3.31 11.64 -16.75
N SER A 134 4.25 10.71 -16.56
CA SER A 134 5.45 10.59 -17.41
C SER A 134 5.12 10.18 -18.86
N ALA A 135 4.14 9.31 -19.06
CA ALA A 135 3.68 8.92 -20.40
C ALA A 135 2.94 10.06 -21.13
N VAL A 136 2.14 10.85 -20.42
CA VAL A 136 1.41 12.02 -20.93
C VAL A 136 2.36 13.18 -21.21
N THR A 137 3.34 13.42 -20.32
CA THR A 137 4.41 14.39 -20.55
C THR A 137 5.26 14.00 -21.74
N LEU A 138 5.67 12.72 -21.85
CA LEU A 138 6.41 12.22 -23.00
C LEU A 138 5.61 12.36 -24.31
N ALA A 139 4.31 12.04 -24.29
CA ALA A 139 3.44 12.21 -25.44
C ALA A 139 3.28 13.70 -25.85
N ALA A 140 3.21 14.61 -24.88
CA ALA A 140 3.15 16.05 -25.13
C ALA A 140 4.47 16.58 -25.73
N GLU A 141 5.62 16.15 -25.18
CA GLU A 141 6.95 16.52 -25.71
C GLU A 141 7.17 15.97 -27.13
N MET A 142 6.71 14.75 -27.42
CA MET A 142 6.77 14.17 -28.76
C MET A 142 5.86 14.90 -29.76
N ALA A 143 4.68 15.36 -29.33
CA ALA A 143 3.78 16.15 -30.17
C ALA A 143 4.38 17.53 -30.52
N GLU A 144 5.01 18.19 -29.55
CA GLU A 144 5.71 19.46 -29.76
C GLU A 144 6.93 19.30 -30.69
N LYS A 145 7.74 18.25 -30.52
CA LYS A 145 8.86 17.93 -31.43
C LYS A 145 8.40 17.63 -32.86
N GLN A 146 7.17 17.15 -33.05
CA GLN A 146 6.56 16.93 -34.36
C GLN A 146 5.78 18.14 -34.89
N GLY A 147 5.87 19.30 -34.22
CA GLY A 147 5.25 20.55 -34.65
C GLY A 147 3.73 20.60 -34.45
N LYS A 148 3.13 19.67 -33.69
CA LYS A 148 1.71 19.67 -33.35
C LYS A 148 1.51 20.39 -32.01
N LYS A 149 0.84 21.54 -32.01
CA LYS A 149 0.48 22.25 -30.76
C LYS A 149 -0.54 21.44 -29.96
N THR A 150 -0.16 21.01 -28.76
CA THR A 150 -1.03 20.33 -27.81
C THR A 150 -1.87 21.37 -27.05
N VAL A 151 -3.16 21.48 -27.39
CA VAL A 151 -4.11 22.29 -26.60
C VAL A 151 -4.77 21.37 -25.57
N PHE A 152 -4.27 21.37 -24.34
CA PHE A 152 -5.05 20.88 -23.20
C PHE A 152 -5.93 22.03 -22.73
N GLY A 153 -7.19 22.02 -23.15
CA GLY A 153 -8.17 23.03 -22.77
C GLY A 153 -8.33 23.09 -21.26
N GLN A 154 -7.78 24.14 -20.63
CA GLN A 154 -8.33 24.67 -19.39
C GLN A 154 -9.80 24.99 -19.64
N GLY A 155 -10.68 24.45 -18.80
CA GLY A 155 -12.07 24.87 -18.76
C GLY A 155 -12.14 26.39 -18.64
N ARG A 156 -12.79 27.02 -19.62
CA ARG A 156 -13.23 28.41 -19.50
C ARG A 156 -14.23 28.49 -18.35
N GLY A 157 -13.84 29.18 -17.29
CA GLY A 157 -14.80 29.87 -16.43
C GLY A 157 -15.24 31.19 -17.08
N ARG A 158 -16.50 31.55 -16.81
CA ARG A 158 -17.19 32.83 -16.99
C ARG A 158 -17.91 33.08 -18.33
N GLY A 159 -19.23 33.14 -18.19
CA GLY A 159 -20.27 33.64 -19.08
C GLY A 159 -21.59 33.43 -18.37
#